data_AF-A0A839Y0G3-F1
#
_entry.id   AF-A0A839Y0G3-F1
#
_cell.length_a   1.000
_cell.length_b   1.000
_cell.length_c   1.000
_cell.angle_alpha   90.00
_cell.angle_beta   90.00
_cell.angle_gamma   90.00
#
_symmetry.space_group_name_H-M   'P 1'
#
loop_
_entity.id
_entity.type
_entity.pdbx_description
1 polymer ?
#
loop_
_entity_poly.entity_id
_entity_poly.type
_entity_poly.pdbx_seq_one_letter_code
_entity_poly.pdbx_strand_id
1 'polypeptide(L)'
;MTEVAEAFYLPLGEGRFAPTRATESPWDSSAQHGGPPSALLAHLAGATAEPGQRAARVSVDFLGAIPRRELSVEVSAVRPGRRISLTEARMTVDGRAVAVARVWHLATGPTPPVRTPVVVPPALPAAGESPTLLLPQMGDWGYGRALDWRYTAGSPDRPGPAAVWTRVRVPLVAGEEITPLARVLVAADAANGISAELDLTRWLSIPPGMATTVLREPVGEWVHLDCRTQLAEDGLGLCSGSSPTRPGRSPRCPSRCWSASGERGRTRPGAPGGYRPPGDRGAAGVLSDDHSGVHLAHSEESPARQVGRRVLIASIVLIATVMIVYFDREGYRDNNGGEISVLDATYYATVTLSTTGYGDITPVEPGARLVNILVITPLRIAFLLILIGTTLEALTARSREEFRVRRWRSRVRQHVVVCGYGTKGRSAIRALLSTGTAPDHIVVVDPDPRAIEEATSAGLTGVLGDAGRTEVLRRTSVEKARAVIVAANRDDAAVLIVLTVRQLNPSVPITASVREEENASLLRQSGADSVITTSATSGRLLGLSPDQPGVVHVVEDLLTSGRGLDLQQRTVSQSEVGLGPRQLRDVVLSVQRGGRELRFDDPLIGTLQSGDVLVVVKAHRANDASLN
;
A
#
# COMPACT_ATOMS: atom_id res chain seq x y z
N MET A 1 25.34 -2.60 -39.41
CA MET A 1 24.02 -3.18 -39.16
C MET A 1 24.19 -4.25 -38.13
N THR A 2 23.90 -3.96 -36.86
CA THR A 2 24.09 -4.92 -35.76
C THR A 2 23.00 -5.98 -35.86
N GLU A 3 23.42 -7.24 -35.95
CA GLU A 3 22.57 -8.42 -36.18
C GLU A 3 21.48 -8.53 -35.10
N VAL A 4 20.22 -8.73 -35.52
CA VAL A 4 19.12 -9.01 -34.58
C VAL A 4 19.35 -10.42 -34.06
N ALA A 5 19.43 -10.58 -32.73
CA ALA A 5 19.68 -11.89 -32.13
C ALA A 5 18.61 -12.91 -32.54
N GLU A 6 19.01 -14.18 -32.68
CA GLU A 6 18.13 -15.25 -33.15
C GLU A 6 16.93 -15.53 -32.23
N ALA A 7 17.09 -15.36 -30.91
CA ALA A 7 16.04 -15.52 -29.89
C ALA A 7 16.38 -14.72 -28.62
N PHE A 8 15.47 -14.61 -27.65
CA PHE A 8 15.81 -14.05 -26.33
C PHE A 8 16.73 -14.97 -25.52
N TYR A 9 16.50 -16.29 -25.57
CA TYR A 9 17.29 -17.29 -24.86
C TYR A 9 17.76 -18.40 -25.78
N LEU A 10 19.01 -18.83 -25.60
CA LEU A 10 19.54 -20.06 -26.18
C LEU A 10 19.38 -21.19 -25.14
N PRO A 11 18.72 -22.32 -25.47
CA PRO A 11 18.58 -23.43 -24.55
C PRO A 11 19.92 -24.15 -24.38
N LEU A 12 20.31 -24.44 -23.14
CA LEU A 12 21.52 -25.21 -22.80
C LEU A 12 21.21 -26.63 -22.29
N GLY A 13 19.93 -26.98 -22.15
CA GLY A 13 19.45 -28.25 -21.59
C GLY A 13 19.19 -28.18 -20.08
N GLU A 14 18.39 -29.12 -19.56
CA GLU A 14 18.11 -29.29 -18.11
C GLU A 14 17.60 -28.01 -17.41
N GLY A 15 16.77 -27.23 -18.10
CA GLY A 15 16.22 -25.98 -17.56
C GLY A 15 17.24 -24.83 -17.48
N ARG A 16 18.38 -24.94 -18.16
CA ARG A 16 19.40 -23.88 -18.27
C ARG A 16 19.31 -23.13 -19.58
N PHE A 17 19.58 -21.82 -19.52
CA PHE A 17 19.43 -20.90 -20.64
C PHE A 17 20.55 -19.85 -20.65
N ALA A 18 21.01 -19.48 -21.84
CA ALA A 18 21.89 -18.34 -22.05
C ALA A 18 21.10 -17.14 -22.62
N PRO A 19 21.06 -15.99 -21.94
CA PRO A 19 20.41 -14.79 -22.46
C PRO A 19 21.21 -14.16 -23.61
N THR A 20 20.53 -13.77 -24.70
CA THR A 20 21.17 -13.07 -25.82
C THR A 20 21.15 -11.55 -25.62
N ARG A 21 21.65 -10.79 -26.61
CA ARG A 21 21.49 -9.33 -26.63
C ARG A 21 20.01 -8.91 -26.66
N ALA A 22 19.09 -9.72 -27.21
CA ALA A 22 17.67 -9.38 -27.21
C ALA A 22 17.07 -9.21 -25.79
N THR A 23 17.73 -9.70 -24.74
CA THR A 23 17.29 -9.48 -23.35
C THR A 23 17.79 -8.17 -22.73
N GLU A 24 18.69 -7.44 -23.39
CA GLU A 24 19.40 -6.28 -22.85
C GLU A 24 18.47 -5.20 -22.28
N SER A 25 18.78 -4.75 -21.06
CA SER A 25 18.10 -3.65 -20.39
C SER A 25 18.57 -2.28 -20.92
N PRO A 26 17.68 -1.28 -21.03
CA PRO A 26 18.06 0.09 -21.42
C PRO A 26 18.81 0.85 -20.31
N TRP A 27 18.88 0.28 -19.09
CA TRP A 27 19.51 0.90 -17.93
C TRP A 27 20.93 0.42 -17.66
N ASP A 28 21.18 -0.86 -17.96
CA ASP A 28 22.44 -1.56 -17.71
C ASP A 28 22.57 -2.69 -18.75
N SER A 29 23.56 -2.58 -19.64
CA SER A 29 23.78 -3.56 -20.71
C SER A 29 24.19 -4.94 -20.20
N SER A 30 24.66 -5.04 -18.96
CA SER A 30 24.98 -6.30 -18.28
C SER A 30 23.76 -6.98 -17.65
N ALA A 31 22.61 -6.29 -17.60
CA ALA A 31 21.36 -6.79 -17.04
C ALA A 31 20.29 -7.06 -18.12
N GLN A 32 19.31 -7.88 -17.75
CA GLN A 32 18.14 -8.19 -18.57
C GLN A 32 17.00 -7.21 -18.27
N HIS A 33 16.27 -6.81 -19.32
CA HIS A 33 14.95 -6.22 -19.20
C HIS A 33 13.99 -7.24 -18.55
N GLY A 34 12.98 -6.81 -17.78
CA GLY A 34 12.12 -7.73 -17.00
C GLY A 34 11.15 -8.56 -17.84
N GLY A 35 10.84 -8.12 -19.06
CA GLY A 35 9.92 -8.78 -20.00
C GLY A 35 10.33 -10.21 -20.37
N PRO A 36 11.50 -10.43 -20.98
CA PRO A 36 11.93 -11.78 -21.39
C PRO A 36 12.04 -12.78 -20.22
N PRO A 37 12.63 -12.44 -19.04
CA PRO A 37 12.64 -13.33 -17.88
C PRO A 37 11.24 -13.71 -17.41
N SER A 38 10.32 -12.75 -17.39
CA SER A 38 8.94 -13.01 -17.01
C SER A 38 8.23 -13.96 -17.97
N ALA A 39 8.46 -13.79 -19.27
CA ALA A 39 7.92 -14.66 -20.30
C ALA A 39 8.52 -16.07 -20.22
N LEU A 40 9.83 -16.20 -19.99
CA LEU A 40 10.51 -17.50 -19.81
C LEU A 40 9.96 -18.26 -18.61
N LEU A 41 9.85 -17.59 -17.46
CA LEU A 41 9.30 -18.18 -16.23
C LEU A 41 7.87 -18.69 -16.44
N ALA A 42 7.02 -17.88 -17.07
CA ALA A 42 5.63 -18.25 -17.33
C ALA A 42 5.49 -19.33 -18.42
N HIS A 43 6.37 -19.33 -19.43
CA HIS A 43 6.43 -20.36 -20.47
C HIS A 43 6.73 -21.73 -19.87
N LEU A 44 7.77 -21.82 -19.04
CA LEU A 44 8.17 -23.05 -18.37
C LEU A 44 7.13 -23.49 -17.33
N ALA A 45 6.54 -22.55 -16.57
CA ALA A 45 5.43 -22.84 -15.67
C ALA A 45 4.19 -23.38 -16.43
N GLY A 46 3.89 -22.82 -17.61
CA GLY A 46 2.79 -23.23 -18.48
C GLY A 46 2.95 -24.65 -19.01
N ALA A 47 4.17 -25.09 -19.30
CA ALA A 47 4.45 -26.46 -19.75
C ALA A 47 4.09 -27.53 -18.70
N THR A 48 3.99 -27.14 -17.42
CA THR A 48 3.60 -28.04 -16.31
C THR A 48 2.10 -28.03 -16.00
N ALA A 49 1.30 -27.24 -16.73
CA ALA A 49 -0.14 -27.14 -16.49
C ALA A 49 -0.90 -28.41 -16.91
N GLU A 50 -1.98 -28.72 -16.19
CA GLU A 50 -2.85 -29.86 -16.53
C GLU A 50 -3.57 -29.61 -17.87
N PRO A 51 -3.83 -30.66 -18.68
CA PRO A 51 -4.57 -30.53 -19.94
C PRO A 51 -5.92 -29.81 -19.75
N GLY A 52 -6.17 -28.79 -20.59
CA GLY A 52 -7.38 -27.96 -20.54
C GLY A 52 -7.32 -26.78 -19.57
N GLN A 53 -6.22 -26.64 -18.82
CA GLN A 53 -5.92 -25.42 -18.06
C GLN A 53 -5.21 -24.38 -18.91
N ARG A 54 -5.40 -23.12 -18.54
CA ARG A 54 -4.64 -21.98 -19.08
C ARG A 54 -4.21 -21.05 -17.95
N ALA A 55 -3.11 -20.34 -18.16
CA ALA A 55 -2.68 -19.28 -17.25
C ALA A 55 -3.75 -18.17 -17.21
N ALA A 56 -4.25 -17.87 -16.01
CA ALA A 56 -5.21 -16.78 -15.78
C ALA A 56 -4.56 -15.59 -15.09
N ARG A 57 -3.54 -15.81 -14.26
CA ARG A 57 -2.78 -14.76 -13.59
C ARG A 57 -1.33 -15.17 -13.44
N VAL A 58 -0.43 -14.28 -13.84
CA VAL A 58 1.02 -14.41 -13.70
C VAL A 58 1.49 -13.26 -12.82
N SER A 59 2.18 -13.54 -11.73
CA SER A 59 2.89 -12.52 -10.94
C SER A 59 4.36 -12.86 -10.90
N VAL A 60 5.23 -11.89 -11.16
CA VAL A 60 6.68 -12.04 -11.17
C VAL A 60 7.27 -11.03 -10.20
N ASP A 61 8.09 -11.50 -9.28
CA ASP A 61 8.88 -10.68 -8.35
C ASP A 61 10.34 -10.68 -8.81
N PHE A 62 10.91 -9.49 -9.01
CA PHE A 62 12.32 -9.30 -9.34
C PHE A 62 13.10 -9.09 -8.04
N LEU A 63 13.96 -10.04 -7.69
CA LEU A 63 14.73 -10.01 -6.44
C LEU A 63 16.00 -9.15 -6.53
N GLY A 64 16.26 -8.59 -7.71
CA GLY A 64 17.38 -7.72 -8.02
C GLY A 64 17.54 -7.56 -9.54
N ALA A 65 18.63 -6.91 -9.97
CA ALA A 65 19.00 -6.88 -11.38
C ALA A 65 19.29 -8.31 -11.85
N ILE A 66 18.68 -8.72 -12.98
CA ILE A 66 18.87 -10.07 -13.54
C ILE A 66 20.09 -10.00 -14.48
N PRO A 67 21.23 -10.66 -14.17
CA PRO A 67 22.41 -10.58 -15.02
C PRO A 67 22.19 -11.25 -16.39
N ARG A 68 22.83 -10.74 -17.43
CA ARG A 68 22.92 -11.39 -18.76
C ARG A 68 24.01 -12.48 -18.78
N ARG A 69 23.86 -13.45 -17.89
CA ARG A 69 24.72 -14.64 -17.77
C ARG A 69 23.85 -15.90 -17.74
N GLU A 70 24.47 -17.06 -17.84
CA GLU A 70 23.77 -18.34 -17.76
C GLU A 70 22.87 -18.40 -16.52
N LEU A 71 21.64 -18.84 -16.75
CA LEU A 71 20.60 -18.94 -15.72
C LEU A 71 19.95 -20.32 -15.76
N SER A 72 19.45 -20.76 -14.62
CA SER A 72 18.60 -21.95 -14.51
C SER A 72 17.20 -21.55 -14.05
N VAL A 73 16.20 -22.29 -14.50
CA VAL A 73 14.82 -22.14 -14.05
C VAL A 73 14.32 -23.47 -13.49
N GLU A 74 13.83 -23.43 -12.27
CA GLU A 74 13.16 -24.55 -11.61
C GLU A 74 11.67 -24.25 -11.48
N VAL A 75 10.81 -25.21 -11.84
CA VAL A 75 9.36 -25.08 -11.73
C VAL A 75 8.84 -26.10 -10.72
N SER A 76 8.05 -25.64 -9.77
CA SER A 76 7.44 -26.47 -8.73
C SER A 76 5.93 -26.21 -8.63
N ALA A 77 5.18 -27.26 -8.30
CA ALA A 77 3.76 -27.13 -8.00
C ALA A 77 3.57 -26.67 -6.56
N VAL A 78 3.05 -25.46 -6.37
CA VAL A 78 2.68 -24.93 -5.04
C VAL A 78 1.30 -25.45 -4.62
N ARG A 79 0.38 -25.54 -5.58
CA ARG A 79 -0.95 -26.10 -5.39
C ARG A 79 -1.33 -26.94 -6.61
N PRO A 80 -1.22 -28.28 -6.53
CA PRO A 80 -1.70 -29.14 -7.60
C PRO A 80 -3.24 -29.14 -7.66
N GLY A 81 -3.81 -29.36 -8.85
CA GLY A 81 -5.25 -29.49 -9.00
C GLY A 81 -5.72 -29.51 -10.44
N ARG A 82 -6.74 -30.32 -10.74
CA ARG A 82 -7.25 -30.54 -12.11
C ARG A 82 -8.06 -29.36 -12.66
N ARG A 83 -8.75 -28.59 -11.80
CA ARG A 83 -9.53 -27.41 -12.22
C ARG A 83 -8.83 -26.07 -11.97
N ILE A 84 -8.04 -26.01 -10.91
CA ILE A 84 -7.28 -24.82 -10.54
C ILE A 84 -5.97 -25.32 -9.95
N SER A 85 -4.84 -24.85 -10.48
CA SER A 85 -3.51 -25.13 -9.96
C SER A 85 -2.68 -23.85 -9.84
N LEU A 86 -1.63 -23.91 -9.02
CA LEU A 86 -0.64 -22.85 -8.85
C LEU A 86 0.76 -23.43 -8.97
N THR A 87 1.56 -22.82 -9.82
CA THR A 87 2.96 -23.17 -10.02
C THR A 87 3.85 -22.00 -9.62
N GLU A 88 5.03 -22.29 -9.08
CA GLU A 88 6.10 -21.32 -8.83
C GLU A 88 7.30 -21.68 -9.71
N ALA A 89 7.76 -20.72 -10.50
CA ALA A 89 8.97 -20.83 -11.31
C ALA A 89 10.05 -19.90 -10.74
N ARG A 90 11.21 -20.44 -10.41
CA ARG A 90 12.32 -19.72 -9.78
C ARG A 90 13.50 -19.64 -10.75
N MET A 91 13.92 -18.43 -11.08
CA MET A 91 15.11 -18.18 -11.89
C MET A 91 16.33 -17.96 -10.97
N THR A 92 17.41 -18.67 -11.26
CA THR A 92 18.65 -18.66 -10.48
C THR A 92 19.84 -18.33 -11.38
N VAL A 93 20.73 -17.46 -10.91
CA VAL A 93 22.02 -17.13 -11.54
C VAL A 93 23.11 -17.26 -10.47
N ASP A 94 24.17 -18.00 -10.75
CA ASP A 94 25.25 -18.36 -9.80
C ASP A 94 24.74 -18.87 -8.43
N GLY A 95 23.69 -19.68 -8.43
CA GLY A 95 23.10 -20.22 -7.20
C GLY A 95 22.27 -19.22 -6.37
N ARG A 96 22.03 -18.00 -6.87
CA ARG A 96 21.13 -17.02 -6.23
C ARG A 96 19.85 -16.83 -7.03
N ALA A 97 18.70 -16.88 -6.35
CA ALA A 97 17.43 -16.56 -6.97
C ALA A 97 17.37 -15.08 -7.36
N VAL A 98 17.07 -14.78 -8.62
CA VAL A 98 17.02 -13.42 -9.17
C VAL A 98 15.62 -13.00 -9.59
N ALA A 99 14.74 -13.95 -9.88
CA ALA A 99 13.32 -13.70 -10.13
C ALA A 99 12.47 -14.91 -9.75
N VAL A 100 11.24 -14.67 -9.30
CA VAL A 100 10.27 -15.72 -8.96
C VAL A 100 8.94 -15.38 -9.60
N ALA A 101 8.36 -16.32 -10.35
CA ALA A 101 7.03 -16.19 -10.91
C ALA A 101 6.06 -17.15 -10.25
N ARG A 102 4.83 -16.70 -10.01
CA ARG A 102 3.69 -17.53 -9.62
C ARG A 102 2.62 -17.46 -10.68
N VAL A 103 2.21 -18.63 -11.16
CA VAL A 103 1.24 -18.76 -12.26
C VAL A 103 0.03 -19.57 -11.80
N TRP A 104 -1.12 -18.90 -11.75
CA TRP A 104 -2.41 -19.53 -11.56
C TRP A 104 -2.92 -20.08 -12.88
N HIS A 105 -3.13 -21.40 -12.94
CA HIS A 105 -3.73 -22.09 -14.07
C HIS A 105 -5.17 -22.48 -13.74
N LEU A 106 -6.09 -22.17 -14.64
CA LEU A 106 -7.51 -22.45 -14.48
C LEU A 106 -8.02 -23.27 -15.66
N ALA A 107 -8.77 -24.32 -15.38
CA ALA A 107 -9.47 -25.10 -16.38
C ALA A 107 -10.51 -24.24 -17.09
N THR A 108 -10.54 -24.36 -18.40
CA THR A 108 -11.62 -23.79 -19.21
C THR A 108 -12.84 -24.74 -19.20
N GLY A 109 -14.04 -24.17 -19.23
CA GLY A 109 -15.30 -24.90 -19.10
C GLY A 109 -16.38 -24.27 -19.97
N PRO A 110 -17.64 -24.76 -19.87
CA PRO A 110 -18.73 -24.26 -20.69
C PRO A 110 -18.87 -22.75 -20.56
N THR A 111 -18.94 -22.12 -21.72
CA THR A 111 -18.76 -20.69 -21.86
C THR A 111 -20.05 -19.93 -21.46
N PRO A 112 -20.06 -19.13 -20.38
CA PRO A 112 -21.27 -18.42 -19.98
C PRO A 112 -21.68 -17.36 -21.02
N PRO A 113 -22.98 -17.00 -21.10
CA PRO A 113 -23.47 -15.92 -21.96
C PRO A 113 -23.06 -14.55 -21.38
N VAL A 114 -21.80 -14.17 -21.57
CA VAL A 114 -21.22 -12.92 -21.06
C VAL A 114 -21.66 -11.75 -21.95
N ARG A 115 -22.34 -10.76 -21.36
CA ARG A 115 -22.78 -9.50 -22.00
C ARG A 115 -21.93 -8.31 -21.56
N THR A 116 -20.61 -8.44 -21.59
CA THR A 116 -19.71 -7.31 -21.30
C THR A 116 -19.37 -6.59 -22.62
N PRO A 117 -19.47 -5.25 -22.68
CA PRO A 117 -19.06 -4.49 -23.85
C PRO A 117 -17.62 -4.82 -24.23
N VAL A 118 -17.40 -5.13 -25.50
CA VAL A 118 -16.07 -5.49 -26.00
C VAL A 118 -15.42 -4.21 -26.52
N VAL A 119 -14.34 -3.80 -25.87
CA VAL A 119 -13.56 -2.63 -26.28
C VAL A 119 -12.68 -3.05 -27.45
N VAL A 120 -13.03 -2.62 -28.66
CA VAL A 120 -12.24 -2.89 -29.87
C VAL A 120 -10.98 -2.03 -29.84
N PRO A 121 -9.79 -2.62 -30.03
CA PRO A 121 -8.56 -1.84 -30.03
C PRO A 121 -8.50 -0.95 -31.29
N PRO A 122 -7.78 0.17 -31.24
CA PRO A 122 -7.58 1.03 -32.41
C PRO A 122 -6.93 0.26 -33.56
N ALA A 123 -7.17 0.70 -34.79
CA ALA A 123 -6.56 0.08 -35.98
C ALA A 123 -5.03 0.09 -35.86
N LEU A 124 -4.39 -0.97 -36.36
CA LEU A 124 -2.94 -1.06 -36.44
C LEU A 124 -2.44 -0.01 -37.45
N PRO A 125 -1.59 0.95 -37.05
CA PRO A 125 -1.00 1.91 -37.98
C PRO A 125 -0.19 1.22 -39.09
N ALA A 126 -0.14 1.81 -40.28
CA ALA A 126 0.67 1.27 -41.37
C ALA A 126 2.17 1.40 -41.06
N ALA A 127 3.01 0.63 -41.76
CA ALA A 127 4.45 0.72 -41.58
C ALA A 127 4.95 2.12 -41.98
N GLY A 128 5.72 2.77 -41.11
CA GLY A 128 6.28 4.11 -41.35
C GLY A 128 5.42 5.28 -40.84
N GLU A 129 4.17 5.04 -40.43
CA GLU A 129 3.27 6.10 -39.92
C GLU A 129 3.49 6.45 -38.44
N SER A 130 4.31 5.67 -37.72
CA SER A 130 4.51 5.84 -36.28
C SER A 130 5.93 5.45 -35.87
N PRO A 131 6.45 5.99 -34.75
CA PRO A 131 7.74 5.59 -34.21
C PRO A 131 7.81 4.08 -33.97
N THR A 132 8.95 3.48 -34.31
CA THR A 132 9.16 2.00 -34.29
C THR A 132 10.08 1.52 -33.18
N LEU A 133 10.53 2.41 -32.29
CA LEU A 133 11.42 2.10 -31.18
C LEU A 133 10.80 2.52 -29.86
N LEU A 134 10.93 1.66 -28.87
CA LEU A 134 10.69 1.99 -27.47
C LEU A 134 11.89 2.76 -26.92
N LEU A 135 11.64 3.91 -26.30
CA LEU A 135 12.67 4.77 -25.71
C LEU A 135 13.82 5.13 -26.69
N PRO A 136 13.52 5.80 -27.83
CA PRO A 136 14.53 6.17 -28.82
C PRO A 136 15.68 7.03 -28.25
N GLN A 137 15.42 7.78 -27.17
CA GLN A 137 16.42 8.57 -26.44
C GLN A 137 17.49 7.73 -25.72
N MET A 138 17.28 6.43 -25.53
CA MET A 138 18.23 5.52 -24.87
C MET A 138 19.26 4.89 -25.83
N GLY A 139 19.25 5.26 -27.11
CA GLY A 139 20.20 4.76 -28.10
C GLY A 139 19.91 3.33 -28.58
N ASP A 140 20.96 2.57 -28.93
CA ASP A 140 20.84 1.21 -29.47
C ASP A 140 20.93 0.14 -28.38
N TRP A 141 19.80 -0.50 -28.06
CA TRP A 141 19.71 -1.55 -27.04
C TRP A 141 18.87 -2.74 -27.52
N GLY A 142 19.21 -3.93 -27.04
CA GLY A 142 18.73 -5.18 -27.65
C GLY A 142 17.25 -5.49 -27.51
N TYR A 143 16.63 -5.38 -26.32
CA TYR A 143 15.19 -5.65 -26.17
C TYR A 143 14.35 -4.67 -26.99
N GLY A 144 14.73 -3.38 -27.04
CA GLY A 144 14.03 -2.37 -27.83
C GLY A 144 13.91 -2.74 -29.32
N ARG A 145 14.93 -3.41 -29.89
CA ARG A 145 14.95 -3.90 -31.27
C ARG A 145 14.30 -5.26 -31.49
N ALA A 146 14.20 -6.07 -30.43
CA ALA A 146 13.56 -7.37 -30.49
C ALA A 146 12.03 -7.27 -30.67
N LEU A 147 11.47 -6.06 -30.53
CA LEU A 147 10.05 -5.77 -30.70
C LEU A 147 9.83 -4.71 -31.80
N ASP A 148 8.72 -4.85 -32.51
CA ASP A 148 8.13 -3.81 -33.35
C ASP A 148 7.18 -2.96 -32.52
N TRP A 149 7.15 -1.64 -32.73
CA TRP A 149 6.30 -0.71 -31.99
C TRP A 149 5.53 0.17 -32.96
N ARG A 150 4.23 0.40 -32.74
CA ARG A 150 3.39 1.29 -33.53
C ARG A 150 2.43 2.04 -32.62
N TYR A 151 2.79 3.27 -32.29
CA TYR A 151 2.03 4.10 -31.36
C TYR A 151 0.71 4.55 -31.99
N THR A 152 -0.39 4.32 -31.27
CA THR A 152 -1.75 4.74 -31.66
C THR A 152 -2.21 6.00 -30.94
N ALA A 153 -1.60 6.30 -29.78
CA ALA A 153 -1.82 7.53 -29.03
C ALA A 153 -0.59 7.81 -28.14
N GLY A 154 -0.34 9.08 -27.82
CA GLY A 154 0.88 9.49 -27.14
C GLY A 154 2.11 9.45 -28.05
N SER A 155 3.30 9.58 -27.48
CA SER A 155 4.58 9.51 -28.21
C SER A 155 5.68 8.98 -27.30
N PRO A 156 6.63 8.16 -27.81
CA PRO A 156 7.81 7.77 -27.04
C PRO A 156 8.74 8.94 -26.67
N ASP A 157 8.61 10.08 -27.36
CA ASP A 157 9.45 11.26 -27.16
C ASP A 157 8.86 12.26 -26.14
N ARG A 158 7.64 12.03 -25.67
CA ARG A 158 6.95 12.93 -24.72
C ARG A 158 6.48 12.16 -23.49
N PRO A 159 6.69 12.68 -22.29
CA PRO A 159 6.12 12.08 -21.09
C PRO A 159 4.59 12.06 -21.13
N GLY A 160 4.01 11.03 -20.52
CA GLY A 160 2.56 10.89 -20.32
C GLY A 160 1.99 9.54 -20.76
N PRO A 161 0.66 9.39 -20.67
CA PRO A 161 -0.05 8.20 -21.17
C PRO A 161 0.18 7.94 -22.65
N ALA A 162 0.36 6.67 -23.02
CA ALA A 162 0.54 6.27 -24.42
C ALA A 162 -0.09 4.91 -24.70
N ALA A 163 -0.55 4.74 -25.93
CA ALA A 163 -1.10 3.48 -26.42
C ALA A 163 -0.32 3.01 -27.64
N VAL A 164 0.04 1.72 -27.69
CA VAL A 164 0.95 1.17 -28.70
C VAL A 164 0.56 -0.25 -29.09
N TRP A 165 0.65 -0.56 -30.37
CA TRP A 165 0.72 -1.93 -30.87
C TRP A 165 2.16 -2.40 -30.87
N THR A 166 2.41 -3.59 -30.33
CA THR A 166 3.74 -4.19 -30.36
C THR A 166 3.71 -5.63 -30.86
N ARG A 167 4.78 -6.04 -31.53
CA ARG A 167 4.97 -7.41 -32.01
C ARG A 167 6.37 -7.87 -31.69
N VAL A 168 6.48 -9.02 -31.03
CA VAL A 168 7.76 -9.67 -30.75
C VAL A 168 8.31 -10.25 -32.05
N ARG A 169 9.54 -9.89 -32.44
CA ARG A 169 10.15 -10.25 -33.72
C ARG A 169 10.97 -11.54 -33.67
N VAL A 170 11.38 -11.96 -32.48
CA VAL A 170 12.26 -13.11 -32.26
C VAL A 170 11.61 -14.12 -31.31
N PRO A 171 11.86 -15.43 -31.46
CA PRO A 171 11.45 -16.45 -30.50
C PRO A 171 11.89 -16.14 -29.06
N LEU A 172 11.12 -16.64 -28.10
CA LEU A 172 11.49 -16.59 -26.68
C LEU A 172 12.70 -17.50 -26.42
N VAL A 173 12.63 -18.75 -26.87
CA VAL A 173 13.71 -19.75 -26.81
C VAL A 173 14.04 -20.16 -28.24
N ALA A 174 15.33 -20.22 -28.58
CA ALA A 174 15.76 -20.64 -29.92
C ALA A 174 15.24 -22.05 -30.24
N GLY A 175 14.68 -22.21 -31.44
CA GLY A 175 14.08 -23.47 -31.89
C GLY A 175 12.64 -23.72 -31.41
N GLU A 176 12.06 -22.86 -30.57
CA GLU A 176 10.67 -22.98 -30.10
C GLU A 176 9.77 -21.88 -30.67
N GLU A 177 8.51 -22.20 -30.94
CA GLU A 177 7.52 -21.19 -31.31
C GLU A 177 7.11 -20.39 -30.07
N ILE A 178 7.10 -19.06 -30.19
CA ILE A 178 6.70 -18.19 -29.08
C ILE A 178 5.20 -18.28 -28.83
N THR A 179 4.82 -18.62 -27.59
CA THR A 179 3.42 -18.73 -27.18
C THR A 179 2.72 -17.37 -27.15
N PRO A 180 1.39 -17.30 -27.36
CA PRO A 180 0.64 -16.04 -27.26
C PRO A 180 0.77 -15.37 -25.89
N LEU A 181 0.84 -16.15 -24.81
CA LEU A 181 1.07 -15.64 -23.46
C LEU A 181 2.47 -15.02 -23.33
N ALA A 182 3.50 -15.68 -23.85
CA ALA A 182 4.85 -15.14 -23.84
C ALA A 182 4.92 -13.79 -24.56
N ARG A 183 4.27 -13.62 -25.72
CA ARG A 183 4.20 -12.34 -26.44
C ARG A 183 3.66 -11.21 -25.55
N VAL A 184 2.59 -11.49 -24.80
CA VAL A 184 1.98 -10.52 -23.88
C VAL A 184 2.93 -10.19 -22.73
N LEU A 185 3.58 -11.19 -22.13
CA LEU A 185 4.46 -10.97 -20.97
C LEU A 185 5.77 -10.27 -21.33
N VAL A 186 6.34 -10.56 -22.50
CA VAL A 186 7.48 -9.80 -23.03
C VAL A 186 7.08 -8.32 -23.10
N ALA A 187 5.94 -8.01 -23.73
CA ALA A 187 5.47 -6.65 -23.92
C ALA A 187 5.01 -5.93 -22.64
N ALA A 188 4.35 -6.64 -21.71
CA ALA A 188 3.72 -6.05 -20.52
C ALA A 188 4.72 -5.35 -19.60
N ASP A 189 5.95 -5.86 -19.53
CA ASP A 189 7.00 -5.27 -18.69
C ASP A 189 7.40 -3.86 -19.13
N ALA A 190 7.25 -3.55 -20.43
CA ALA A 190 7.59 -2.25 -21.01
C ALA A 190 6.57 -1.14 -20.70
N ALA A 191 5.47 -1.44 -20.00
CA ALA A 191 4.38 -0.48 -19.77
C ALA A 191 4.87 0.83 -19.11
N ASN A 192 5.79 0.76 -18.15
CA ASN A 192 6.38 1.94 -17.49
C ASN A 192 7.22 2.79 -18.45
N GLY A 193 7.94 2.16 -19.38
CA GLY A 193 8.68 2.86 -20.44
C GLY A 193 7.77 3.46 -21.50
N ILE A 194 6.64 2.83 -21.80
CA ILE A 194 5.65 3.31 -22.77
C ILE A 194 4.94 4.56 -22.24
N SER A 195 4.51 4.55 -20.98
CA SER A 195 3.81 5.68 -20.34
C SER A 195 4.69 6.41 -19.33
N ALA A 196 5.93 6.70 -19.69
CA ALA A 196 6.86 7.37 -18.77
C ALA A 196 6.38 8.79 -18.43
N GLU A 197 6.30 9.14 -17.15
CA GLU A 197 5.86 10.48 -16.70
C GLU A 197 7.05 11.40 -16.34
N LEU A 198 8.26 10.84 -16.24
CA LEU A 198 9.50 11.57 -15.99
C LEU A 198 10.48 11.38 -17.14
N ASP A 199 11.39 12.33 -17.29
CA ASP A 199 12.52 12.21 -18.21
C ASP A 199 13.41 11.03 -17.78
N LEU A 200 13.29 9.93 -18.51
CA LEU A 200 14.01 8.69 -18.23
C LEU A 200 15.52 8.85 -18.41
N THR A 201 16.03 9.85 -19.13
CA THR A 201 17.47 10.12 -19.20
C THR A 201 18.04 10.58 -17.86
N ARG A 202 17.18 11.13 -16.98
CA ARG A 202 17.54 11.62 -15.65
C ARG A 202 17.10 10.68 -14.53
N TRP A 203 15.93 10.06 -14.67
CA TRP A 203 15.30 9.25 -13.63
C TRP A 203 15.20 7.78 -14.02
N LEU A 204 15.52 6.88 -13.08
CA LEU A 204 15.38 5.44 -13.28
C LEU A 204 14.01 4.94 -12.87
N SER A 205 13.53 3.93 -13.58
CA SER A 205 12.33 3.17 -13.20
C SER A 205 12.73 1.76 -12.80
N ILE A 206 12.66 1.47 -11.50
CA ILE A 206 13.07 0.18 -10.92
C ILE A 206 11.84 -0.55 -10.38
N PRO A 207 11.22 -1.43 -11.19
CA PRO A 207 10.06 -2.20 -10.79
C PRO A 207 10.47 -3.44 -9.97
N PRO A 208 9.99 -3.60 -8.72
CA PRO A 208 10.21 -4.81 -7.92
C PRO A 208 9.46 -6.04 -8.46
N GLY A 209 8.52 -5.88 -9.39
CA GLY A 209 7.75 -6.99 -9.94
C GLY A 209 6.73 -6.57 -10.99
N MET A 210 5.95 -7.52 -11.48
CA MET A 210 4.77 -7.27 -12.31
C MET A 210 3.69 -8.33 -12.09
N ALA A 211 2.43 -7.94 -12.23
CA ALA A 211 1.32 -8.88 -12.22
C ALA A 211 0.45 -8.68 -13.47
N THR A 212 0.21 -9.76 -14.22
CA THR A 212 -0.58 -9.80 -15.46
C THR A 212 -1.75 -10.75 -15.31
N THR A 213 -2.96 -10.27 -15.61
CA THR A 213 -4.19 -11.07 -15.64
C THR A 213 -4.65 -11.31 -17.07
N VAL A 214 -4.96 -12.56 -17.40
CA VAL A 214 -5.27 -13.04 -18.76
C VAL A 214 -6.69 -13.58 -18.79
N LEU A 215 -7.67 -12.71 -19.00
CA LEU A 215 -9.07 -13.15 -18.98
C LEU A 215 -9.46 -13.97 -20.22
N ARG A 216 -8.73 -13.86 -21.33
CA ARG A 216 -8.88 -14.71 -22.52
C ARG A 216 -7.52 -15.05 -23.10
N GLU A 217 -7.45 -16.14 -23.84
CA GLU A 217 -6.24 -16.51 -24.56
C GLU A 217 -5.86 -15.42 -25.58
N PRO A 218 -4.61 -14.93 -25.55
CA PRO A 218 -4.15 -13.96 -26.53
C PRO A 218 -4.18 -14.57 -27.94
N VAL A 219 -4.53 -13.76 -28.94
CA VAL A 219 -4.65 -14.21 -30.34
C VAL A 219 -3.89 -13.24 -31.23
N GLY A 220 -3.15 -13.79 -32.20
CA GLY A 220 -2.37 -13.03 -33.17
C GLY A 220 -0.96 -12.71 -32.68
N GLU A 221 -0.20 -12.03 -33.54
CA GLU A 221 1.19 -11.65 -33.28
C GLU A 221 1.31 -10.27 -32.62
N TRP A 222 0.31 -9.42 -32.81
CA TRP A 222 0.28 -8.04 -32.32
C TRP A 222 -0.46 -7.94 -30.99
N VAL A 223 0.16 -7.26 -30.03
CA VAL A 223 -0.37 -6.96 -28.70
C VAL A 223 -0.58 -5.46 -28.59
N HIS A 224 -1.80 -5.02 -28.31
CA HIS A 224 -2.06 -3.60 -28.02
C HIS A 224 -1.91 -3.34 -26.53
N LEU A 225 -1.27 -2.25 -26.15
CA LEU A 225 -1.13 -1.81 -24.77
C LEU A 225 -1.54 -0.34 -24.68
N ASP A 226 -2.55 -0.03 -23.88
CA ASP A 226 -2.91 1.32 -23.42
C ASP A 226 -2.36 1.48 -22.00
N CYS A 227 -1.27 2.25 -21.87
CA CYS A 227 -0.47 2.36 -20.67
C CYS A 227 -0.63 3.73 -20.02
N ARG A 228 -0.71 3.72 -18.69
CA ARG A 228 -0.72 4.92 -17.84
C ARG A 228 0.20 4.70 -16.65
N THR A 229 0.93 5.75 -16.27
CA THR A 229 1.72 5.75 -15.04
C THR A 229 1.17 6.82 -14.11
N GLN A 230 1.06 6.49 -12.83
CA GLN A 230 0.78 7.44 -11.75
C GLN A 230 2.01 7.52 -10.88
N LEU A 231 2.44 8.73 -10.53
CA LEU A 231 3.56 8.96 -9.63
C LEU A 231 3.08 9.64 -8.34
N ALA A 232 3.62 9.20 -7.22
CA ALA A 232 3.50 9.85 -5.93
C ALA A 232 4.71 10.77 -5.69
N GLU A 233 4.56 11.73 -4.78
CA GLU A 233 5.57 12.75 -4.48
C GLU A 233 6.85 12.18 -3.86
N ASP A 234 6.79 10.98 -3.29
CA ASP A 234 7.93 10.23 -2.74
C ASP A 234 8.69 9.39 -3.78
N GLY A 235 8.31 9.50 -5.05
CA GLY A 235 8.92 8.76 -6.16
C GLY A 235 8.34 7.37 -6.39
N LEU A 236 7.33 6.93 -5.63
CA LEU A 236 6.63 5.69 -5.95
C LEU A 236 5.76 5.86 -7.20
N GLY A 237 5.76 4.85 -8.07
CA GLY A 237 5.01 4.84 -9.31
C GLY A 237 4.15 3.60 -9.47
N LEU A 238 2.93 3.75 -9.98
CA LEU A 238 2.10 2.65 -10.45
C LEU A 238 1.92 2.78 -11.96
N CYS A 239 2.40 1.79 -12.71
CA CYS A 239 2.07 1.64 -14.12
C CYS A 239 0.96 0.60 -14.29
N SER A 240 -0.07 0.96 -15.05
CA SER A 240 -1.14 0.05 -15.45
C SER A 240 -1.26 0.03 -16.96
N GLY A 241 -1.36 -1.17 -17.53
CA GLY A 241 -1.65 -1.37 -18.94
C GLY A 241 -3.02 -2.01 -19.15
N SER A 242 -3.69 -1.73 -20.25
CA SER A 242 -4.82 -2.53 -20.69
C SER A 242 -4.72 -2.85 -22.17
N SER A 243 -5.15 -4.05 -22.56
CA SER A 243 -5.16 -4.49 -23.96
C SER A 243 -6.61 -4.69 -24.39
N PRO A 244 -7.21 -3.77 -25.18
CA PRO A 244 -8.53 -3.96 -25.74
C PRO A 244 -8.50 -5.06 -26.81
N THR A 245 -9.64 -5.70 -27.05
CA THR A 245 -9.71 -6.85 -27.95
C THR A 245 -10.89 -6.78 -28.91
N ARG A 246 -10.74 -7.31 -30.13
CA ARG A 246 -11.81 -7.40 -31.14
C ARG A 246 -13.08 -8.09 -30.58
N PRO A 247 -14.27 -7.84 -31.17
CA PRO A 247 -15.56 -8.21 -30.58
C PRO A 247 -15.67 -9.70 -30.26
N GLY A 248 -16.00 -9.99 -29.00
CA GLY A 248 -16.21 -11.32 -28.44
C GLY A 248 -15.22 -11.68 -27.32
N ARG A 249 -15.49 -11.18 -26.10
CA ARG A 249 -14.81 -11.51 -24.81
C ARG A 249 -13.49 -10.74 -24.58
N SER A 250 -13.35 -10.16 -23.38
CA SER A 250 -12.31 -9.19 -22.97
C SER A 250 -11.19 -9.83 -22.15
N PRO A 251 -9.93 -9.36 -22.22
CA PRO A 251 -8.93 -9.35 -21.17
C PRO A 251 -8.77 -7.98 -20.48
N ARG A 252 -8.40 -7.97 -19.20
CA ARG A 252 -7.98 -6.79 -18.41
C ARG A 252 -6.69 -7.07 -17.63
N CYS A 253 -5.83 -6.04 -17.67
CA CYS A 253 -4.78 -5.57 -16.75
C CYS A 253 -3.51 -6.40 -16.48
N PRO A 254 -2.35 -5.80 -16.80
CA PRO A 254 -1.17 -5.79 -15.93
C PRO A 254 -1.15 -4.57 -15.01
N SER A 255 -0.81 -4.76 -13.72
CA SER A 255 -0.55 -3.67 -12.76
C SER A 255 0.85 -3.81 -12.16
N ARG A 256 1.59 -2.70 -12.06
CA ARG A 256 3.02 -2.67 -11.73
C ARG A 256 3.37 -1.50 -10.81
N CYS A 257 3.77 -1.75 -9.56
CA CYS A 257 4.36 -0.70 -8.70
C CYS A 257 5.87 -0.62 -8.94
N TRP A 258 6.48 0.55 -8.82
CA TRP A 258 7.92 0.81 -8.92
C TRP A 258 8.33 2.02 -8.06
N SER A 259 9.63 2.25 -7.86
CA SER A 259 10.14 3.48 -7.19
C SER A 259 11.20 4.17 -8.06
N ALA A 260 11.14 5.50 -8.13
CA ALA A 260 12.14 6.35 -8.76
C ALA A 260 13.25 6.65 -7.75
N SER A 261 14.25 5.77 -7.67
CA SER A 261 15.41 5.96 -6.79
C SER A 261 16.61 6.48 -7.59
N GLY A 262 16.74 7.80 -7.64
CA GLY A 262 18.01 8.48 -7.98
C GLY A 262 18.08 9.19 -9.33
N GLU A 263 18.83 10.29 -9.33
CA GLU A 263 19.18 11.12 -10.49
C GLU A 263 20.46 10.57 -11.14
N ARG A 264 20.46 10.36 -12.47
CA ARG A 264 21.68 9.94 -13.20
C ARG A 264 22.71 11.06 -13.16
N GLY A 265 23.84 10.85 -12.47
CA GLY A 265 24.98 11.78 -12.52
C GLY A 265 25.87 11.93 -11.28
N ARG A 266 25.56 11.30 -10.14
CA ARG A 266 26.48 11.29 -8.97
C ARG A 266 27.28 9.99 -8.88
N THR A 267 28.24 9.82 -9.78
CA THR A 267 29.34 8.85 -9.62
C THR A 267 30.62 9.60 -9.25
N ARG A 268 31.17 9.34 -8.06
CA ARG A 268 32.58 9.66 -7.75
C ARG A 268 33.48 8.60 -8.39
N PRO A 269 34.59 8.98 -9.06
CA PRO A 269 35.48 8.01 -9.69
C PRO A 269 36.55 7.51 -8.70
N GLY A 270 36.74 6.18 -8.65
CA GLY A 270 37.97 5.52 -8.18
C GLY A 270 37.93 4.85 -6.80
N ALA A 271 37.62 3.55 -6.75
CA ALA A 271 38.28 2.51 -5.93
C ALA A 271 37.55 1.15 -6.09
N PRO A 272 38.26 0.00 -6.18
CA PRO A 272 37.66 -1.32 -6.28
C PRO A 272 37.27 -1.81 -4.87
N GLY A 273 35.99 -2.03 -4.60
CA GLY A 273 35.55 -2.44 -3.27
C GLY A 273 34.19 -3.14 -3.31
N GLY A 274 34.22 -4.45 -3.05
CA GLY A 274 33.04 -5.30 -3.03
C GLY A 274 31.98 -4.83 -2.04
N TYR A 275 30.74 -4.83 -2.50
CA TYR A 275 29.57 -4.73 -1.64
C TYR A 275 29.49 -5.98 -0.75
N ARG A 276 29.86 -5.84 0.52
CA ARG A 276 29.54 -6.81 1.57
C ARG A 276 28.07 -6.58 1.98
N PRO A 277 27.19 -7.59 1.89
CA PRO A 277 25.86 -7.48 2.47
C PRO A 277 25.99 -7.35 4.00
N PRO A 278 25.14 -6.56 4.67
CA PRO A 278 25.08 -6.57 6.12
C PRO A 278 24.68 -7.97 6.59
N GLY A 279 25.46 -8.47 7.55
CA GLY A 279 25.43 -9.84 8.02
C GLY A 279 24.07 -10.31 8.50
N ASP A 280 23.71 -11.46 7.95
CA ASP A 280 22.70 -12.37 8.43
C ASP A 280 23.06 -12.86 9.85
N ARG A 281 22.24 -12.51 10.84
CA ARG A 281 22.10 -13.29 12.06
C ARG A 281 20.61 -13.48 12.35
N GLY A 282 20.06 -14.51 11.72
CA GLY A 282 19.15 -15.44 12.37
C GLY A 282 17.68 -15.21 12.04
N ALA A 283 17.16 -15.96 11.06
CA ALA A 283 15.88 -16.64 11.17
C ALA A 283 15.75 -17.71 10.09
N ALA A 284 16.24 -18.92 10.41
CA ALA A 284 15.53 -20.11 10.01
C ALA A 284 14.21 -20.13 10.80
N GLY A 285 13.07 -20.19 10.10
CA GLY A 285 11.79 -20.49 10.74
C GLY A 285 10.57 -19.76 10.17
N VAL A 286 9.67 -20.58 9.60
CA VAL A 286 8.21 -20.44 9.60
C VAL A 286 7.56 -19.63 8.45
N LEU A 287 6.95 -20.40 7.53
CA LEU A 287 5.73 -20.06 6.81
C LEU A 287 4.59 -19.74 7.79
N SER A 288 4.06 -18.51 7.83
CA SER A 288 2.63 -18.19 8.08
C SER A 288 2.35 -16.68 8.23
N ASP A 289 1.22 -16.25 7.64
CA ASP A 289 0.34 -15.11 7.94
C ASP A 289 0.67 -13.65 7.53
N ASP A 290 -0.05 -13.21 6.49
CA ASP A 290 -0.95 -12.04 6.43
C ASP A 290 -0.46 -10.71 7.08
N HIS A 291 -0.10 -9.75 6.23
CA HIS A 291 0.30 -8.39 6.62
C HIS A 291 -0.71 -7.73 7.58
N SER A 292 -0.25 -7.40 8.79
CA SER A 292 -1.01 -6.73 9.86
C SER A 292 -1.25 -5.24 9.56
N GLY A 293 -2.34 -4.91 8.86
CA GLY A 293 -2.72 -3.53 8.49
C GLY A 293 -3.63 -2.82 9.49
N VAL A 294 -3.29 -2.81 10.79
CA VAL A 294 -4.04 -2.03 11.81
C VAL A 294 -3.13 -0.90 12.31
N HIS A 295 -3.43 0.32 11.88
CA HIS A 295 -2.72 1.54 12.26
C HIS A 295 -3.43 2.17 13.46
N LEU A 296 -2.77 2.17 14.61
CA LEU A 296 -3.26 2.82 15.83
C LEU A 296 -2.74 4.26 15.85
N ALA A 297 -3.61 5.22 16.17
CA ALA A 297 -3.20 6.61 16.33
C ALA A 297 -2.29 6.78 17.54
N HIS A 298 -0.97 6.80 17.34
CA HIS A 298 0.03 7.25 18.30
C HIS A 298 1.16 7.98 17.57
N SER A 299 1.56 9.12 18.12
CA SER A 299 2.73 9.88 17.73
C SER A 299 3.98 9.25 18.38
N GLU A 300 4.63 8.33 17.68
CA GLU A 300 5.99 7.93 18.05
C GLU A 300 6.99 8.99 17.57
N GLU A 301 7.96 9.36 18.43
CA GLU A 301 9.10 10.17 17.99
C GLU A 301 9.82 9.45 16.85
N SER A 302 10.12 10.17 15.76
CA SER A 302 10.66 9.55 14.54
C SER A 302 11.88 8.67 14.85
N PRO A 303 11.99 7.47 14.26
CA PRO A 303 13.13 6.57 14.45
C PRO A 303 14.48 7.29 14.21
N ALA A 304 14.51 8.21 13.25
CA ALA A 304 15.67 9.05 12.97
C ALA A 304 16.06 9.98 14.14
N ARG A 305 15.08 10.54 14.87
CA ARG A 305 15.33 11.42 16.03
C ARG A 305 15.83 10.64 17.24
N GLN A 306 15.35 9.42 17.43
CA GLN A 306 15.82 8.53 18.49
C GLN A 306 17.27 8.04 18.23
N VAL A 307 17.58 7.64 16.99
CA VAL A 307 18.94 7.29 16.58
C VAL A 307 19.86 8.51 16.69
N GLY A 308 19.42 9.68 16.23
CA GLY A 308 20.18 10.93 16.33
C GLY A 308 20.52 11.32 17.76
N ARG A 309 19.57 11.20 18.70
CA ARG A 309 19.81 11.48 20.13
C ARG A 309 20.86 10.54 20.72
N ARG A 310 20.86 9.26 20.34
CA ARG A 310 21.82 8.27 20.85
C ARG A 310 23.22 8.44 20.27
N VAL A 311 23.32 8.73 18.98
CA VAL A 311 24.60 9.09 18.34
C VAL A 311 25.19 10.33 18.99
N LEU A 312 24.36 11.34 19.28
CA LEU A 312 24.80 12.54 20.00
C LEU A 312 25.36 12.21 21.39
N ILE A 313 24.67 11.40 22.18
CA ILE A 313 25.14 10.98 23.51
C ILE A 313 26.43 10.17 23.42
N ALA A 314 26.54 9.22 22.48
CA ALA A 314 27.74 8.42 22.27
C ALA A 314 28.95 9.29 21.86
N SER A 315 28.73 10.29 20.99
CA SER A 315 29.75 11.27 20.60
C SER A 315 30.20 12.12 21.79
N ILE A 316 29.27 12.55 22.66
CA ILE A 316 29.60 13.30 23.89
C ILE A 316 30.47 12.44 24.82
N VAL A 317 30.13 11.17 25.04
CA VAL A 317 30.91 10.25 25.87
C VAL A 317 32.32 10.03 25.30
N LEU A 318 32.43 9.87 23.97
CA LEU A 318 33.71 9.75 23.29
C LEU A 318 34.55 11.02 23.49
N ILE A 319 34.01 12.20 23.16
CA ILE A 319 34.70 13.49 23.31
C ILE A 319 35.14 13.72 24.76
N ALA A 320 34.26 13.45 25.74
CA ALA A 320 34.61 13.57 27.15
C ALA A 320 35.79 12.67 27.53
N THR A 321 35.82 11.43 27.02
CA THR A 321 36.92 10.49 27.27
C THR A 321 38.22 10.96 26.61
N VAL A 322 38.16 11.48 25.38
CA VAL A 322 39.33 12.09 24.70
C VAL A 322 39.89 13.24 25.50
N MET A 323 39.03 14.13 26.00
CA MET A 323 39.45 15.29 26.80
C MET A 323 40.12 14.86 28.11
N ILE A 324 39.54 13.88 28.82
CA ILE A 324 40.12 13.36 30.06
C ILE A 324 41.53 12.80 29.80
N VAL A 325 41.69 11.97 28.76
CA VAL A 325 42.97 11.34 28.42
C VAL A 325 44.00 12.37 27.93
N TYR A 326 43.57 13.38 27.17
CA TYR A 326 44.45 14.43 26.68
C TYR A 326 44.98 15.34 27.79
N PHE A 327 44.16 15.66 28.80
CA PHE A 327 44.62 16.45 29.96
C PHE A 327 45.47 15.63 30.94
N ASP A 328 45.22 14.32 31.04
CA ASP A 328 45.97 13.38 31.89
C ASP A 328 47.15 12.72 31.15
N ARG A 329 47.53 13.25 29.98
CA ARG A 329 48.47 12.63 29.02
C ARG A 329 49.85 12.30 29.56
N GLU A 330 50.32 13.02 30.58
CA GLU A 330 51.62 12.79 31.22
C GLU A 330 51.66 11.44 31.97
N GLY A 331 50.50 10.92 32.39
CA GLY A 331 50.38 9.63 33.05
C GLY A 331 50.29 8.43 32.10
N TYR A 332 50.34 8.63 30.79
CA TYR A 332 50.23 7.59 29.76
C TYR A 332 51.54 7.43 28.99
N ARG A 333 51.76 6.21 28.49
CA ARG A 333 52.94 5.89 27.67
C ARG A 333 52.53 5.11 26.43
N ASP A 334 53.02 5.57 25.29
CA ASP A 334 53.00 4.84 24.02
C ASP A 334 54.27 3.99 23.90
N ASN A 335 54.12 2.74 23.49
CA ASN A 335 55.21 1.81 23.21
C ASN A 335 56.15 2.28 22.09
N ASN A 336 55.68 3.11 21.15
CA ASN A 336 56.50 3.61 20.05
C ASN A 336 57.40 4.80 20.43
N GLY A 337 57.23 5.34 21.64
CA GLY A 337 57.99 6.48 22.14
C GLY A 337 57.50 7.81 21.56
N GLY A 338 57.05 8.71 22.43
CA GLY A 338 56.53 10.02 22.06
C GLY A 338 55.61 10.59 23.13
N GLU A 339 55.37 11.90 23.10
CA GLU A 339 54.29 12.51 23.87
C GLU A 339 52.93 12.17 23.24
N ILE A 340 51.91 11.92 24.06
CA ILE A 340 50.57 11.57 23.59
C ILE A 340 49.92 12.81 22.94
N SER A 341 49.67 12.73 21.62
CA SER A 341 48.97 13.77 20.87
C SER A 341 47.45 13.69 21.06
N VAL A 342 46.72 14.70 20.57
CA VAL A 342 45.24 14.68 20.53
C VAL A 342 44.73 13.47 19.72
N LEU A 343 45.47 13.10 18.67
CA LEU A 343 45.13 11.95 17.83
C LEU A 343 45.30 10.64 18.61
N ASP A 344 46.37 10.52 19.39
CA ASP A 344 46.66 9.34 20.21
C ASP A 344 45.66 9.19 21.36
N ALA A 345 45.26 10.30 21.99
CA ALA A 345 44.19 10.32 22.98
C ALA A 345 42.83 9.91 22.38
N THR A 346 42.55 10.34 21.15
CA THR A 346 41.33 9.96 20.41
C THR A 346 41.33 8.46 20.06
N TYR A 347 42.48 7.96 19.61
CA TYR A 347 42.68 6.55 19.32
C TYR A 347 42.51 5.69 20.57
N TYR A 348 43.19 6.04 21.67
CA TYR A 348 43.07 5.34 22.95
C TYR A 348 41.63 5.32 23.48
N ALA A 349 40.92 6.45 23.46
CA ALA A 349 39.53 6.54 23.91
C ALA A 349 38.61 5.63 23.08
N THR A 350 38.79 5.60 21.76
CA THR A 350 38.00 4.76 20.85
C THR A 350 38.24 3.27 21.11
N VAL A 351 39.51 2.86 21.22
CA VAL A 351 39.93 1.47 21.48
C VAL A 351 39.49 0.99 22.87
N THR A 352 39.50 1.88 23.87
CA THR A 352 39.13 1.57 25.25
C THR A 352 37.62 1.53 25.44
N LEU A 353 36.86 2.50 24.92
CA LEU A 353 35.39 2.53 25.01
C LEU A 353 34.74 1.40 24.19
N SER A 354 35.34 1.02 23.06
CA SER A 354 34.91 -0.14 22.27
C SER A 354 35.30 -1.49 22.90
N THR A 355 36.04 -1.47 24.01
CA THR A 355 36.52 -2.66 24.74
C THR A 355 37.51 -3.53 23.97
N THR A 356 38.12 -2.99 22.91
CA THR A 356 39.12 -3.70 22.11
C THR A 356 40.44 -3.83 22.85
N GLY A 357 40.93 -2.72 23.42
CA GLY A 357 42.08 -2.71 24.33
C GLY A 357 43.38 -3.30 23.78
N TYR A 358 43.92 -2.76 22.69
CA TYR A 358 45.17 -3.27 22.08
C TYR A 358 46.40 -3.22 23.02
N GLY A 359 46.42 -2.33 24.01
CA GLY A 359 47.48 -2.24 25.01
C GLY A 359 48.77 -1.57 24.52
N ASP A 360 48.70 -0.87 23.40
CA ASP A 360 49.76 -0.06 22.81
C ASP A 360 49.97 1.28 23.53
N ILE A 361 48.88 1.92 23.96
CA ILE A 361 48.89 3.07 24.87
C ILE A 361 48.32 2.64 26.21
N THR A 362 49.08 2.84 27.29
CA THR A 362 48.66 2.40 28.63
C THR A 362 48.93 3.45 29.71
N PRO A 363 48.08 3.52 30.76
CA PRO A 363 48.33 4.36 31.93
C PRO A 363 49.44 3.74 32.79
N VAL A 364 50.56 4.45 32.91
CA VAL A 364 51.73 4.01 33.68
C VAL A 364 51.71 4.56 35.10
N GLU A 365 51.15 5.75 35.30
CA GLU A 365 51.10 6.43 36.60
C GLU A 365 49.93 5.94 37.47
N PRO A 366 50.09 5.83 38.81
CA PRO A 366 48.98 5.47 39.71
C PRO A 366 47.75 6.38 39.58
N GLY A 367 47.94 7.68 39.34
CA GLY A 367 46.85 8.64 39.12
C GLY A 367 46.02 8.31 37.88
N ALA A 368 46.68 8.14 36.73
CA ALA A 368 46.03 7.79 35.47
C ALA A 368 45.31 6.43 35.50
N ARG A 369 45.85 5.46 36.27
CA ARG A 369 45.18 4.18 36.53
C ARG A 369 43.90 4.34 37.35
N LEU A 370 43.92 5.21 38.37
CA LEU A 370 42.75 5.49 39.19
C LEU A 370 41.63 6.16 38.37
N VAL A 371 41.97 7.12 37.52
CA VAL A 371 41.03 7.76 36.58
C VAL A 371 40.42 6.74 35.61
N ASN A 372 41.22 5.80 35.11
CA ASN A 372 40.73 4.72 34.25
C ASN A 372 39.69 3.82 34.93
N ILE A 373 39.91 3.52 36.20
CA ILE A 373 39.02 2.67 37.00
C ILE A 373 37.73 3.42 37.36
N LEU A 374 37.84 4.66 37.86
CA LEU A 374 36.70 5.39 38.41
C LEU A 374 35.88 6.15 37.36
N VAL A 375 36.47 6.54 36.23
CA VAL A 375 35.82 7.41 35.24
C VAL A 375 35.69 6.74 33.88
N ILE A 376 36.80 6.24 33.31
CA ILE A 376 36.77 5.66 31.95
C ILE A 376 35.99 4.34 31.93
N THR A 377 36.07 3.53 32.99
CA THR A 377 35.32 2.27 33.07
C THR A 377 33.79 2.47 33.10
N PRO A 378 33.21 3.36 33.93
CA PRO A 378 31.78 3.70 33.82
C PRO A 378 31.38 4.28 32.46
N LEU A 379 32.19 5.18 31.89
CA LEU A 379 31.94 5.74 30.56
C LEU A 379 31.93 4.66 29.47
N ARG A 380 32.84 3.67 29.56
CA ARG A 380 32.89 2.48 28.70
C ARG A 380 31.63 1.63 28.81
N ILE A 381 31.14 1.38 30.02
CA ILE A 381 29.88 0.64 30.24
C ILE A 381 28.70 1.41 29.63
N ALA A 382 28.63 2.73 29.87
CA ALA A 382 27.57 3.57 29.29
C ALA A 382 27.61 3.56 27.76
N PHE A 383 28.79 3.69 27.15
CA PHE A 383 29.00 3.64 25.70
C PHE A 383 28.53 2.29 25.11
N LEU A 384 28.92 1.17 25.73
CA LEU A 384 28.48 -0.16 25.33
C LEU A 384 26.96 -0.35 25.46
N LEU A 385 26.34 0.11 26.55
CA LEU A 385 24.89 0.01 26.75
C LEU A 385 24.11 0.79 25.68
N ILE A 386 24.60 1.96 25.26
CA ILE A 386 24.00 2.75 24.19
C ILE A 386 24.13 2.03 22.84
N LEU A 387 25.30 1.44 22.56
CA LEU A 387 25.56 0.72 21.32
C LEU A 387 24.79 -0.60 21.22
N ILE A 388 24.71 -1.36 22.32
CA ILE A 388 23.96 -2.62 22.40
C ILE A 388 22.44 -2.34 22.45
N GLY A 389 22.01 -1.30 23.16
CA GLY A 389 20.61 -0.93 23.31
C GLY A 389 19.89 -0.61 21.98
N THR A 390 20.60 -0.11 20.97
CA THR A 390 20.03 0.11 19.62
C THR A 390 19.74 -1.21 18.90
N THR A 391 20.61 -2.21 19.05
CA THR A 391 20.40 -3.53 18.42
C THR A 391 19.25 -4.31 19.06
N LEU A 392 19.16 -4.29 20.40
CA LEU A 392 18.06 -4.92 21.14
C LEU A 392 16.70 -4.29 20.84
N GLU A 393 16.61 -2.96 20.78
CA GLU A 393 15.35 -2.30 20.44
C GLU A 393 14.90 -2.56 18.99
N ALA A 394 15.83 -2.51 18.02
CA ALA A 394 15.52 -2.80 16.62
C ALA A 394 14.97 -4.21 16.42
N LEU A 395 15.48 -5.19 17.17
CA LEU A 395 14.98 -6.57 17.16
C LEU A 395 13.61 -6.71 17.84
N THR A 396 13.31 -5.90 18.86
CA THR A 396 12.01 -5.94 19.57
C THR A 396 10.90 -5.09 18.96
N ALA A 397 11.20 -4.22 18.00
CA ALA A 397 10.21 -3.32 17.39
C ALA A 397 9.03 -4.10 16.76
N ARG A 398 9.33 -5.18 16.03
CA ARG A 398 8.30 -6.04 15.39
C ARG A 398 7.40 -6.74 16.40
N SER A 399 7.98 -7.33 17.45
CA SER A 399 7.20 -8.01 18.50
C SER A 399 6.32 -7.05 19.31
N ARG A 400 6.71 -5.77 19.45
CA ARG A 400 5.90 -4.77 20.17
C ARG A 400 4.66 -4.36 19.38
N GLU A 401 4.77 -4.24 18.05
CA GLU A 401 3.65 -3.86 17.19
C GLU A 401 2.54 -4.93 17.16
N GLU A 402 2.92 -6.19 16.95
CA GLU A 402 2.00 -7.34 17.01
C GLU A 402 1.34 -7.46 18.39
N PHE A 403 2.11 -7.28 19.46
CA PHE A 403 1.59 -7.29 20.82
C PHE A 403 0.62 -6.14 21.08
N ARG A 404 0.88 -4.95 20.54
CA ARG A 404 -0.04 -3.79 20.63
C ARG A 404 -1.35 -4.05 19.93
N VAL A 405 -1.33 -4.54 18.69
CA VAL A 405 -2.55 -4.86 17.92
C VAL A 405 -3.37 -5.93 18.64
N ARG A 406 -2.72 -6.99 19.13
CA ARG A 406 -3.38 -8.06 19.89
C ARG A 406 -4.00 -7.53 21.19
N ARG A 407 -3.29 -6.66 21.91
CA ARG A 407 -3.78 -6.01 23.13
C ARG A 407 -4.95 -5.06 22.85
N TRP A 408 -4.89 -4.27 21.79
CA TRP A 408 -6.00 -3.42 21.36
C TRP A 408 -7.25 -4.25 21.03
N ARG A 409 -7.15 -5.30 20.19
CA ARG A 409 -8.28 -6.19 19.84
C ARG A 409 -8.91 -6.87 21.06
N SER A 410 -8.13 -7.13 22.11
CA SER A 410 -8.65 -7.70 23.36
C SER A 410 -9.50 -6.70 24.16
N ARG A 411 -9.21 -5.40 24.03
CA ARG A 411 -9.82 -4.31 24.82
C ARG A 411 -10.94 -3.57 24.10
N VAL A 412 -10.84 -3.42 22.77
CA VAL A 412 -11.81 -2.67 21.99
C VAL A 412 -13.18 -3.37 22.03
N ARG A 413 -14.20 -2.62 22.46
CA ARG A 413 -15.60 -3.01 22.55
C ARG A 413 -16.45 -1.75 22.39
N GLN A 414 -17.71 -1.93 21.98
CA GLN A 414 -18.68 -0.83 21.89
C GLN A 414 -18.22 0.32 20.98
N HIS A 415 -17.35 0.02 20.01
CA HIS A 415 -16.82 0.97 19.03
C HIS A 415 -17.69 1.01 17.77
N VAL A 416 -17.55 2.08 16.97
CA VAL A 416 -18.21 2.23 15.68
C VAL A 416 -17.21 1.91 14.57
N VAL A 417 -17.59 1.03 13.64
CA VAL A 417 -16.78 0.73 12.46
C VAL A 417 -17.30 1.55 11.28
N VAL A 418 -16.45 2.37 10.67
CA VAL A 418 -16.77 3.19 9.49
C VAL A 418 -16.03 2.63 8.28
N CYS A 419 -16.78 2.06 7.34
CA CYS A 419 -16.25 1.48 6.11
C CYS A 419 -16.24 2.54 5.00
N GLY A 420 -15.07 3.08 4.70
CA GLY A 420 -14.82 4.16 3.76
C GLY A 420 -14.50 5.48 4.47
N TYR A 421 -13.40 6.12 4.07
CA TYR A 421 -12.93 7.42 4.58
C TYR A 421 -12.90 8.50 3.48
N GLY A 422 -13.87 8.44 2.56
CA GLY A 422 -14.14 9.52 1.61
C GLY A 422 -14.96 10.66 2.22
N THR A 423 -15.57 11.51 1.38
CA THR A 423 -16.42 12.63 1.81
C THR A 423 -17.53 12.20 2.79
N LYS A 424 -18.20 11.08 2.49
CA LYS A 424 -19.31 10.55 3.30
C LYS A 424 -18.83 10.02 4.66
N GLY A 425 -17.73 9.26 4.67
CA GLY A 425 -17.13 8.71 5.88
C GLY A 425 -16.61 9.81 6.81
N ARG A 426 -15.87 10.78 6.27
CA ARG A 426 -15.36 11.93 7.03
C ARG A 426 -16.48 12.75 7.68
N SER A 427 -17.56 13.02 6.95
CA SER A 427 -18.72 13.73 7.51
C SER A 427 -19.41 12.93 8.61
N ALA A 428 -19.59 11.62 8.43
CA ALA A 428 -20.15 10.75 9.45
C ALA A 428 -19.28 10.71 10.72
N ILE A 429 -17.95 10.62 10.57
CA ILE A 429 -17.01 10.64 11.69
C ILE A 429 -17.06 11.98 12.43
N ARG A 430 -17.12 13.11 11.70
CA ARG A 430 -17.25 14.44 12.33
C ARG A 430 -18.53 14.53 13.18
N ALA A 431 -19.65 13.99 12.69
CA ALA A 431 -20.91 13.94 13.43
C ALA A 431 -20.83 13.00 14.66
N LEU A 432 -20.12 11.87 14.55
CA LEU A 432 -19.90 10.97 15.69
C LEU A 432 -19.06 11.65 16.79
N LEU A 433 -18.02 12.39 16.40
CA LEU A 433 -17.18 13.14 17.33
C LEU A 433 -17.96 14.27 18.02
N SER A 434 -18.77 15.03 17.26
CA SER A 434 -19.58 16.12 17.83
C SER A 434 -20.69 15.64 18.76
N THR A 435 -21.20 14.42 18.55
CA THR A 435 -22.19 13.79 19.44
C THR A 435 -21.55 13.09 20.65
N GLY A 436 -20.24 13.22 20.83
CA GLY A 436 -19.51 12.74 22.02
C GLY A 436 -18.95 11.32 21.92
N THR A 437 -18.90 10.72 20.73
CA THR A 437 -18.15 9.46 20.55
C THR A 437 -16.66 9.77 20.57
N ALA A 438 -15.92 9.15 21.49
CA ALA A 438 -14.48 9.36 21.59
C ALA A 438 -13.73 8.81 20.34
N PRO A 439 -12.66 9.49 19.86
CA PRO A 439 -11.94 9.08 18.65
C PRO A 439 -11.39 7.65 18.69
N ASP A 440 -10.99 7.17 19.87
CA ASP A 440 -10.48 5.81 20.11
C ASP A 440 -11.55 4.72 19.97
N HIS A 441 -12.83 5.09 20.02
CA HIS A 441 -13.98 4.22 19.78
C HIS A 441 -14.46 4.27 18.32
N ILE A 442 -13.69 4.86 17.41
CA ILE A 442 -13.99 4.91 15.98
C ILE A 442 -12.89 4.16 15.22
N VAL A 443 -13.30 3.14 14.48
CA VAL A 443 -12.41 2.34 13.63
C VAL A 443 -12.77 2.57 12.18
N VAL A 444 -11.82 3.08 11.40
CA VAL A 444 -11.97 3.40 9.98
C VAL A 444 -11.37 2.28 9.15
N VAL A 445 -12.06 1.88 8.08
CA VAL A 445 -11.56 0.91 7.09
C VAL A 445 -11.57 1.57 5.73
N ASP A 446 -10.44 1.58 5.03
CA ASP A 446 -10.36 2.06 3.66
C ASP A 446 -9.25 1.31 2.90
N PRO A 447 -9.45 0.97 1.60
CA PRO A 447 -8.39 0.39 0.79
C PRO A 447 -7.28 1.38 0.42
N ASP A 448 -7.48 2.70 0.54
CA ASP A 448 -6.47 3.73 0.27
C ASP A 448 -5.59 3.99 1.51
N PRO A 449 -4.27 3.73 1.44
CA PRO A 449 -3.34 4.04 2.53
C PRO A 449 -3.36 5.50 2.97
N ARG A 450 -3.54 6.46 2.05
CA ARG A 450 -3.58 7.90 2.37
C ARG A 450 -4.76 8.24 3.27
N ALA A 451 -5.91 7.63 2.99
CA ALA A 451 -7.11 7.84 3.77
C ALA A 451 -6.94 7.31 5.21
N ILE A 452 -6.22 6.20 5.37
CA ILE A 452 -5.87 5.64 6.68
C ILE A 452 -4.84 6.51 7.42
N GLU A 453 -3.82 7.03 6.74
CA GLU A 453 -2.84 7.95 7.33
C GLU A 453 -3.51 9.23 7.85
N GLU A 454 -4.42 9.83 7.06
CA GLU A 454 -5.20 10.99 7.48
C GLU A 454 -6.11 10.67 8.68
N ALA A 455 -6.82 9.55 8.65
CA ALA A 455 -7.67 9.12 9.77
C ALA A 455 -6.86 8.92 11.05
N THR A 456 -5.69 8.28 10.93
CA THR A 456 -4.78 8.02 12.05
C THR A 456 -4.20 9.33 12.60
N SER A 457 -3.86 10.29 11.72
CA SER A 457 -3.41 11.63 12.10
C SER A 457 -4.49 12.44 12.82
N ALA A 458 -5.77 12.15 12.54
CA ALA A 458 -6.92 12.73 13.24
C ALA A 458 -7.25 12.02 14.58
N GLY A 459 -6.42 11.06 15.03
CA GLY A 459 -6.61 10.36 16.30
C GLY A 459 -7.48 9.11 16.23
N LEU A 460 -7.88 8.66 15.04
CA LEU A 460 -8.76 7.51 14.83
C LEU A 460 -7.94 6.21 14.68
N THR A 461 -8.56 5.06 14.89
CA THR A 461 -7.93 3.78 14.54
C THR A 461 -8.20 3.45 13.07
N GLY A 462 -7.17 3.22 12.26
CA GLY A 462 -7.30 2.91 10.85
C GLY A 462 -6.95 1.45 10.53
N VAL A 463 -7.72 0.82 9.65
CA VAL A 463 -7.46 -0.53 9.13
C VAL A 463 -7.37 -0.46 7.61
N LEU A 464 -6.20 -0.77 7.07
CA LEU A 464 -5.96 -0.76 5.63
C LEU A 464 -6.54 -2.03 5.00
N GLY A 465 -7.48 -1.87 4.07
CA GLY A 465 -8.03 -2.98 3.30
C GLY A 465 -9.44 -2.74 2.75
N ASP A 466 -9.87 -3.66 1.89
CA ASP A 466 -11.23 -3.67 1.35
C ASP A 466 -12.22 -4.24 2.37
N ALA A 467 -13.12 -3.40 2.88
CA ALA A 467 -14.16 -3.79 3.83
C ALA A 467 -15.13 -4.85 3.29
N GLY A 468 -15.17 -5.13 1.98
CA GLY A 468 -15.94 -6.24 1.42
C GLY A 468 -15.38 -7.61 1.82
N ARG A 469 -14.10 -7.68 2.22
CA ARG A 469 -13.43 -8.93 2.61
C ARG A 469 -13.64 -9.25 4.08
N THR A 470 -14.01 -10.50 4.35
CA THR A 470 -14.23 -11.02 5.71
C THR A 470 -13.00 -10.84 6.61
N GLU A 471 -11.79 -11.05 6.08
CA GLU A 471 -10.56 -10.92 6.86
C GLU A 471 -10.35 -9.47 7.35
N VAL A 472 -10.64 -8.47 6.52
CA VAL A 472 -10.43 -7.05 6.87
C VAL A 472 -11.41 -6.64 7.97
N LEU A 473 -12.69 -7.02 7.83
CA LEU A 473 -13.70 -6.72 8.84
C LEU A 473 -13.46 -7.46 10.16
N ARG A 474 -12.82 -8.64 10.16
CA ARG A 474 -12.38 -9.26 11.41
C ARG A 474 -11.28 -8.44 12.10
N ARG A 475 -10.40 -7.77 11.35
CA ARG A 475 -9.33 -6.92 11.91
C ARG A 475 -9.89 -5.74 12.70
N THR A 476 -11.06 -5.23 12.34
CA THR A 476 -11.76 -4.17 13.08
C THR A 476 -12.46 -4.65 14.35
N SER A 477 -12.49 -5.95 14.62
CA SER A 477 -13.29 -6.55 15.68
C SER A 477 -14.79 -6.21 15.56
N VAL A 478 -15.33 -6.26 14.33
CA VAL A 478 -16.74 -5.94 14.02
C VAL A 478 -17.74 -6.79 14.82
N GLU A 479 -17.32 -7.96 15.29
CA GLU A 479 -18.10 -8.86 16.16
C GLU A 479 -18.47 -8.20 17.50
N LYS A 480 -17.71 -7.18 17.95
CA LYS A 480 -17.93 -6.45 19.21
C LYS A 480 -18.35 -5.00 19.01
N ALA A 481 -18.60 -4.59 17.76
CA ALA A 481 -18.94 -3.22 17.40
C ALA A 481 -20.36 -2.86 17.89
N ARG A 482 -20.53 -1.60 18.28
CA ARG A 482 -21.83 -1.00 18.64
C ARG A 482 -22.67 -0.70 17.41
N ALA A 483 -22.03 -0.29 16.31
CA ALA A 483 -22.69 0.04 15.05
C ALA A 483 -21.67 -0.02 13.90
N VAL A 484 -22.17 -0.18 12.66
CA VAL A 484 -21.37 -0.10 11.44
C VAL A 484 -21.96 0.94 10.50
N ILE A 485 -21.10 1.83 9.99
CA ILE A 485 -21.45 2.82 8.97
C ILE A 485 -20.78 2.41 7.66
N VAL A 486 -21.56 2.20 6.61
CA VAL A 486 -21.06 1.87 5.27
C VAL A 486 -21.11 3.11 4.40
N ALA A 487 -19.93 3.72 4.18
CA ALA A 487 -19.74 4.96 3.44
C ALA A 487 -18.90 4.75 2.17
N ALA A 488 -19.08 3.60 1.51
CA ALA A 488 -18.34 3.25 0.29
C ALA A 488 -18.65 4.21 -0.88
N ASN A 489 -17.68 4.34 -1.78
CA ASN A 489 -17.80 5.18 -2.97
C ASN A 489 -18.71 4.59 -4.07
N ARG A 490 -18.88 3.25 -4.05
CA ARG A 490 -19.71 2.50 -5.00
C ARG A 490 -20.77 1.70 -4.26
N ASP A 491 -21.98 1.65 -4.85
CA ASP A 491 -23.13 0.98 -4.24
C ASP A 491 -22.97 -0.56 -4.23
N ASP A 492 -22.31 -1.13 -5.23
CA ASP A 492 -22.04 -2.58 -5.27
C ASP A 492 -21.05 -3.03 -4.18
N ALA A 493 -20.02 -2.21 -3.91
CA ALA A 493 -19.14 -2.43 -2.77
C ALA A 493 -19.90 -2.28 -1.43
N ALA A 494 -20.81 -1.31 -1.33
CA ALA A 494 -21.64 -1.14 -0.13
C ALA A 494 -22.50 -2.38 0.15
N VAL A 495 -23.13 -2.96 -0.88
CA VAL A 495 -23.88 -4.23 -0.76
C VAL A 495 -22.99 -5.36 -0.23
N LEU A 496 -21.80 -5.53 -0.81
CA LEU A 496 -20.88 -6.59 -0.38
C LEU A 496 -20.43 -6.38 1.08
N ILE A 497 -20.11 -5.15 1.47
CA ILE A 497 -19.75 -4.82 2.86
C ILE A 497 -20.91 -5.18 3.80
N VAL A 498 -22.15 -4.78 3.48
CA VAL A 498 -23.33 -5.08 4.31
C VAL A 498 -23.50 -6.60 4.50
N LEU A 499 -23.41 -7.37 3.42
CA LEU A 499 -23.49 -8.84 3.48
C LEU A 499 -22.39 -9.45 4.36
N THR A 500 -21.15 -9.00 4.19
CA THR A 500 -20.01 -9.50 4.97
C THR A 500 -20.12 -9.13 6.45
N VAL A 501 -20.57 -7.90 6.77
CA VAL A 501 -20.83 -7.48 8.15
C VAL A 501 -21.94 -8.34 8.77
N ARG A 502 -23.05 -8.58 8.05
CA ARG A 502 -24.15 -9.43 8.53
C ARG A 502 -23.73 -10.87 8.78
N GLN A 503 -22.84 -11.40 7.95
CA GLN A 503 -22.27 -12.72 8.15
C GLN A 503 -21.43 -12.81 9.43
N LEU A 504 -20.69 -11.75 9.76
CA LEU A 504 -19.79 -11.71 10.93
C LEU A 504 -20.52 -11.33 12.22
N ASN A 505 -21.50 -10.44 12.14
CA ASN A 505 -22.29 -9.95 13.26
C ASN A 505 -23.76 -9.76 12.81
N PRO A 506 -24.61 -10.78 12.98
CA PRO A 506 -26.00 -10.71 12.54
C PRO A 506 -26.82 -9.62 13.22
N SER A 507 -26.45 -9.18 14.43
CA SER A 507 -27.23 -8.25 15.26
C SER A 507 -26.75 -6.80 15.27
N VAL A 508 -25.56 -6.47 14.74
CA VAL A 508 -25.03 -5.10 14.83
C VAL A 508 -25.86 -4.13 13.99
N PRO A 509 -26.28 -2.96 14.45
CA PRO A 509 -26.93 -1.98 13.59
C PRO A 509 -26.03 -1.53 12.42
N ILE A 510 -26.54 -1.59 11.19
CA ILE A 510 -25.84 -1.16 9.98
C ILE A 510 -26.58 0.02 9.35
N THR A 511 -25.90 1.15 9.24
CA THR A 511 -26.34 2.31 8.46
C THR A 511 -25.50 2.40 7.19
N ALA A 512 -26.13 2.35 6.03
CA ALA A 512 -25.42 2.42 4.75
C ALA A 512 -25.83 3.65 3.94
N SER A 513 -24.86 4.26 3.26
CA SER A 513 -25.12 5.29 2.25
C SER A 513 -25.16 4.66 0.87
N VAL A 514 -26.14 5.09 0.07
CA VAL A 514 -26.28 4.70 -1.34
C VAL A 514 -26.36 5.95 -2.22
N ARG A 515 -25.77 5.90 -3.41
CA ARG A 515 -25.83 7.00 -4.37
C ARG A 515 -27.14 6.97 -5.14
N GLU A 516 -27.50 5.82 -5.69
CA GLU A 516 -28.69 5.66 -6.52
C GLU A 516 -29.88 5.12 -5.70
N GLU A 517 -31.05 5.74 -5.83
CA GLU A 517 -32.26 5.35 -5.09
C GLU A 517 -32.69 3.91 -5.43
N GLU A 518 -32.48 3.46 -6.66
CA GLU A 518 -32.78 2.09 -7.12
C GLU A 518 -32.06 1.02 -6.30
N ASN A 519 -30.82 1.31 -5.86
CA ASN A 519 -30.00 0.37 -5.08
C ASN A 519 -30.38 0.35 -3.60
N ALA A 520 -31.17 1.32 -3.10
CA ALA A 520 -31.53 1.40 -1.68
C ALA A 520 -32.27 0.14 -1.19
N SER A 521 -33.13 -0.43 -2.04
CA SER A 521 -33.87 -1.66 -1.75
C SER A 521 -32.95 -2.87 -1.59
N LEU A 522 -31.90 -2.98 -2.41
CA LEU A 522 -30.91 -4.07 -2.37
C LEU A 522 -30.11 -4.05 -1.07
N LEU A 523 -29.70 -2.86 -0.60
CA LEU A 523 -28.98 -2.74 0.67
C LEU A 523 -29.85 -3.13 1.87
N ARG A 524 -31.13 -2.74 1.89
CA ARG A 524 -32.08 -3.18 2.93
C ARG A 524 -32.26 -4.69 2.91
N GLN A 525 -32.46 -5.28 1.73
CA GLN A 525 -32.57 -6.74 1.57
C GLN A 525 -31.29 -7.48 1.99
N SER A 526 -30.13 -6.83 1.84
CA SER A 526 -28.83 -7.38 2.26
C SER A 526 -28.60 -7.30 3.77
N GLY A 527 -29.48 -6.62 4.51
CA GLY A 527 -29.47 -6.52 5.96
C GLY A 527 -29.00 -5.18 6.52
N ALA A 528 -28.96 -4.10 5.72
CA ALA A 528 -28.81 -2.76 6.26
C ALA A 528 -30.10 -2.33 6.98
N ASP A 529 -30.00 -1.88 8.22
CA ASP A 529 -31.17 -1.44 9.01
C ASP A 529 -31.64 -0.05 8.58
N SER A 530 -30.70 0.81 8.21
CA SER A 530 -30.96 2.14 7.69
C SER A 530 -30.17 2.39 6.42
N VAL A 531 -30.83 2.96 5.41
CA VAL A 531 -30.21 3.29 4.11
C VAL A 531 -30.50 4.75 3.78
N ILE A 532 -29.44 5.52 3.57
CA ILE A 532 -29.49 6.96 3.28
C ILE A 532 -29.11 7.18 1.81
N THR A 533 -30.07 7.60 0.98
CA THR A 533 -29.82 7.98 -0.42
C THR A 533 -29.32 9.42 -0.48
N THR A 534 -28.04 9.61 -0.83
CA THR A 534 -27.43 10.94 -0.84
C THR A 534 -27.89 11.78 -2.01
N SER A 535 -27.95 11.21 -3.22
CA SER A 535 -28.29 11.96 -4.44
C SER A 535 -29.73 12.47 -4.42
N ALA A 536 -30.68 11.66 -3.93
CA ALA A 536 -32.08 12.07 -3.82
C ALA A 536 -32.29 13.21 -2.81
N THR A 537 -31.55 13.20 -1.70
CA THR A 537 -31.63 14.23 -0.67
C THR A 537 -31.05 15.56 -1.17
N SER A 538 -29.85 15.53 -1.74
CA SER A 538 -29.27 16.73 -2.36
C SER A 538 -30.10 17.24 -3.54
N GLY A 539 -30.65 16.34 -4.37
CA GLY A 539 -31.53 16.71 -5.48
C GLY A 539 -32.80 17.45 -5.03
N ARG A 540 -33.43 17.00 -3.93
CA ARG A 540 -34.57 17.72 -3.34
C ARG A 540 -34.18 19.12 -2.84
N LEU A 541 -33.04 19.27 -2.18
CA LEU A 541 -32.55 20.58 -1.73
C LEU A 541 -32.23 21.51 -2.91
N LEU A 542 -31.60 20.98 -3.97
CA LEU A 542 -31.34 21.73 -5.20
C LEU A 542 -32.64 22.21 -5.87
N GLY A 543 -33.68 21.37 -5.89
CA GLY A 543 -34.99 21.74 -6.42
C GLY A 543 -35.71 22.83 -5.59
N LEU A 544 -35.48 22.87 -4.28
CA LEU A 544 -36.03 23.89 -3.39
C LEU A 544 -35.23 25.22 -3.44
N SER A 545 -33.97 25.19 -3.88
CA SER A 545 -33.06 26.34 -3.80
C SER A 545 -33.51 27.59 -4.56
N PRO A 546 -34.10 27.54 -5.77
CA PRO A 546 -34.49 28.74 -6.52
C PRO A 546 -35.61 29.52 -5.84
N ASP A 547 -36.62 28.81 -5.32
CA ASP A 547 -37.84 29.43 -4.79
C ASP A 547 -37.78 29.61 -3.27
N GLN A 548 -37.03 28.76 -2.56
CA GLN A 548 -37.03 28.66 -1.11
C GLN A 548 -35.61 28.50 -0.52
N PRO A 549 -34.65 29.41 -0.81
CA PRO A 549 -33.28 29.30 -0.31
C PRO A 549 -33.22 29.30 1.23
N GLY A 550 -34.12 30.01 1.91
CA GLY A 550 -34.21 30.00 3.37
C GLY A 550 -34.54 28.63 3.98
N VAL A 551 -35.34 27.81 3.29
CA VAL A 551 -35.67 26.44 3.75
C VAL A 551 -34.44 25.55 3.65
N VAL A 552 -33.68 25.66 2.55
CA VAL A 552 -32.43 24.92 2.36
C VAL A 552 -31.44 25.25 3.48
N HIS A 553 -31.25 26.54 3.79
CA HIS A 553 -30.36 26.97 4.87
C HIS A 553 -30.74 26.38 6.23
N VAL A 554 -32.03 26.34 6.58
CA VAL A 554 -32.49 25.74 7.84
C VAL A 554 -32.23 24.24 7.87
N VAL A 555 -32.46 23.53 6.76
CA VAL A 555 -32.18 22.09 6.68
C VAL A 555 -30.68 21.81 6.80
N GLU A 556 -29.82 22.59 6.14
CA GLU A 556 -28.37 22.44 6.24
C GLU A 556 -27.85 22.73 7.66
N ASP A 557 -28.40 23.75 8.32
CA ASP A 557 -28.07 24.09 9.71
C ASP A 557 -28.43 22.94 10.65
N LEU A 558 -29.65 22.39 10.50
CA LEU A 558 -30.13 21.21 11.26
C LEU A 558 -29.31 19.93 11.06
N LEU A 559 -28.61 19.80 9.92
CA LEU A 559 -27.74 18.66 9.62
C LEU A 559 -26.30 18.85 10.15
N THR A 560 -25.95 20.05 10.61
CA THR A 560 -24.60 20.41 11.05
C THR A 560 -24.55 20.53 12.56
N SER A 561 -24.15 19.45 13.25
CA SER A 561 -24.05 19.46 14.71
C SER A 561 -23.03 20.48 15.23
N GLY A 562 -23.41 21.19 16.30
CA GLY A 562 -22.54 22.12 17.05
C GLY A 562 -22.55 23.58 16.57
N ARG A 563 -23.39 23.95 15.58
CA ARG A 563 -23.63 25.34 15.18
C ARG A 563 -25.11 25.53 14.84
N GLY A 564 -25.67 26.71 15.16
CA GLY A 564 -27.05 27.05 14.80
C GLY A 564 -28.10 26.16 15.48
N LEU A 565 -28.90 25.47 14.69
CA LEU A 565 -29.94 24.53 15.12
C LEU A 565 -29.42 23.08 15.11
N ASP A 566 -29.63 22.35 16.21
CA ASP A 566 -29.21 20.94 16.33
C ASP A 566 -30.42 20.02 16.55
N LEU A 567 -30.41 18.85 15.92
CA LEU A 567 -31.43 17.81 16.08
C LEU A 567 -30.97 16.81 17.14
N GLN A 568 -31.71 16.74 18.24
CA GLN A 568 -31.39 15.84 19.34
C GLN A 568 -32.55 14.88 19.62
N GLN A 569 -32.21 13.60 19.77
CA GLN A 569 -33.11 12.61 20.34
C GLN A 569 -32.87 12.49 21.85
N ARG A 570 -33.92 12.61 22.67
CA ARG A 570 -33.84 12.46 24.13
C ARG A 570 -35.09 11.83 24.73
N THR A 571 -34.96 11.13 25.84
CA THR A 571 -36.11 10.65 26.61
C THR A 571 -36.76 11.78 27.39
N VAL A 572 -38.08 11.68 27.58
CA VAL A 572 -38.85 12.59 28.46
C VAL A 572 -38.35 12.45 29.91
N SER A 573 -38.09 13.58 30.56
CA SER A 573 -37.75 13.63 31.99
C SER A 573 -38.99 13.54 32.88
N GLN A 574 -38.85 13.12 34.13
CA GLN A 574 -40.00 12.96 35.03
C GLN A 574 -40.81 14.26 35.23
N SER A 575 -40.16 15.42 35.21
CA SER A 575 -40.81 16.73 35.32
C SER A 575 -41.63 17.13 34.08
N GLU A 576 -41.37 16.48 32.94
CA GLU A 576 -42.06 16.76 31.67
C GLU A 576 -43.26 15.82 31.44
N VAL A 577 -43.39 14.75 32.24
CA VAL A 577 -44.52 13.81 32.15
C VAL A 577 -45.82 14.53 32.49
N GLY A 578 -46.83 14.35 31.63
CA GLY A 578 -48.13 15.02 31.76
C GLY A 578 -48.19 16.40 31.09
N LEU A 579 -47.06 16.96 30.63
CA LEU A 579 -47.06 18.19 29.84
C LEU A 579 -47.43 17.89 28.37
N GLY A 580 -47.95 18.90 27.68
CA GLY A 580 -48.08 18.89 26.22
C GLY A 580 -46.75 19.21 25.54
N PRO A 581 -46.48 18.68 24.33
CA PRO A 581 -45.22 18.92 23.61
C PRO A 581 -44.88 20.40 23.38
N ARG A 582 -45.90 21.26 23.26
CA ARG A 582 -45.75 22.72 23.06
C ARG A 582 -45.40 23.48 24.34
N GLN A 583 -45.48 22.83 25.51
CA GLN A 583 -45.13 23.44 26.79
C GLN A 583 -43.64 23.28 27.13
N LEU A 584 -42.92 22.50 26.32
CA LEU A 584 -41.48 22.34 26.44
C LEU A 584 -40.74 23.57 25.90
N ARG A 585 -39.55 23.81 26.45
CA ARG A 585 -38.65 24.87 25.99
C ARG A 585 -38.04 24.54 24.62
N ASP A 586 -37.77 23.27 24.37
CA ASP A 586 -37.25 22.78 23.10
C ASP A 586 -38.39 22.63 22.09
N VAL A 587 -38.10 22.83 20.80
CA VAL A 587 -39.12 22.64 19.75
C VAL A 587 -39.23 21.14 19.45
N VAL A 588 -40.33 20.51 19.86
CA VAL A 588 -40.59 19.09 19.59
C VAL A 588 -41.08 18.89 18.16
N LEU A 589 -40.37 18.09 17.37
CA LEU A 589 -40.75 17.71 16.01
C LEU A 589 -41.53 16.40 15.97
N SER A 590 -41.17 15.43 16.81
CA SER A 590 -41.90 14.17 16.93
C SER A 590 -41.70 13.52 18.31
N VAL A 591 -42.65 12.64 18.66
CA VAL A 591 -42.66 11.81 19.86
C VAL A 591 -42.72 10.34 19.44
N GLN A 592 -41.71 9.57 19.78
CA GLN A 592 -41.71 8.12 19.65
C GLN A 592 -42.31 7.47 20.89
N ARG A 593 -43.44 6.78 20.71
CA ARG A 593 -44.18 6.06 21.76
C ARG A 593 -44.47 4.64 21.29
N GLY A 594 -44.01 3.64 22.05
CA GLY A 594 -44.24 2.23 21.73
C GLY A 594 -43.75 1.80 20.34
N GLY A 595 -42.66 2.38 19.86
CA GLY A 595 -42.09 2.12 18.53
C GLY A 595 -42.80 2.81 17.36
N ARG A 596 -43.82 3.64 17.61
CA ARG A 596 -44.46 4.51 16.61
C ARG A 596 -43.97 5.94 16.74
N GLU A 597 -43.70 6.58 15.61
CA GLU A 597 -43.39 8.02 15.55
C GLU A 597 -44.68 8.82 15.35
N LEU A 598 -44.96 9.72 16.30
CA LEU A 598 -46.06 10.67 16.26
C LEU A 598 -45.47 12.05 15.93
N ARG A 599 -45.87 12.65 14.81
CA ARG A 599 -45.37 13.97 14.38
C ARG A 599 -45.95 15.08 15.26
N PHE A 600 -45.33 16.27 15.28
CA PHE A 600 -45.76 17.39 16.13
C PHE A 600 -47.23 17.83 15.97
N ASP A 601 -47.85 17.49 14.84
CA ASP A 601 -49.24 17.77 14.49
C ASP A 601 -50.19 16.58 14.76
N ASP A 602 -49.67 15.44 15.21
CA ASP A 602 -50.46 14.24 15.48
C ASP A 602 -51.29 14.40 16.77
N PRO A 603 -52.63 14.34 16.69
CA PRO A 603 -53.50 14.51 17.86
C PRO A 603 -53.35 13.40 18.90
N LEU A 604 -52.78 12.24 18.54
CA LEU A 604 -52.58 11.10 19.45
C LEU A 604 -51.47 11.31 20.47
N ILE A 605 -50.66 12.37 20.33
CA ILE A 605 -49.62 12.67 21.31
C ILE A 605 -50.24 12.94 22.69
N GLY A 606 -51.28 13.76 22.73
CA GLY A 606 -51.91 14.20 23.99
C GLY A 606 -50.88 14.83 24.93
N THR A 607 -50.65 14.18 26.07
CA THR A 607 -49.60 14.53 27.02
C THR A 607 -48.43 13.55 26.94
N LEU A 608 -47.25 14.02 27.32
CA LEU A 608 -46.02 13.23 27.35
C LEU A 608 -46.09 12.16 28.43
N GLN A 609 -45.63 10.96 28.09
CA GLN A 609 -45.63 9.80 28.96
C GLN A 609 -44.20 9.44 29.37
N SER A 610 -44.06 8.76 30.50
CA SER A 610 -42.77 8.20 30.90
C SER A 610 -42.33 7.16 29.89
N GLY A 611 -41.10 7.27 29.39
CA GLY A 611 -40.55 6.39 28.35
C GLY A 611 -40.76 6.88 26.91
N ASP A 612 -41.49 7.99 26.70
CA ASP A 612 -41.51 8.65 25.40
C ASP A 612 -40.10 9.14 25.02
N VAL A 613 -39.78 9.03 23.73
CA VAL A 613 -38.53 9.56 23.16
C VAL A 613 -38.87 10.72 22.23
N LEU A 614 -38.34 11.89 22.51
CA LEU A 614 -38.58 13.12 21.74
C LEU A 614 -37.48 13.32 20.70
N VAL A 615 -37.87 13.77 19.51
CA VAL A 615 -36.97 14.43 18.56
C VAL A 615 -37.20 15.93 18.67
N VAL A 616 -36.18 16.65 19.14
CA VAL A 616 -36.26 18.09 19.42
C VAL A 616 -35.24 18.87 18.62
N VAL A 617 -35.58 20.12 18.28
CA VAL A 617 -34.63 21.11 17.79
C VAL A 617 -34.15 21.94 18.98
N LYS A 618 -32.84 21.99 19.15
CA LYS A 618 -32.18 22.82 20.15
C LYS A 618 -31.35 23.90 19.45
N ALA A 619 -31.54 25.16 19.83
CA ALA A 619 -30.68 26.24 19.37
C ALA A 619 -29.42 26.32 20.23
N HIS A 620 -28.23 26.26 19.63
CA HIS A 620 -26.99 26.63 20.29
C HIS A 620 -26.87 28.16 20.34
N ARG A 621 -26.72 28.74 21.53
CA ARG A 621 -26.39 30.17 21.65
C ARG A 621 -24.92 30.36 21.30
N ALA A 622 -24.60 31.43 20.57
CA ALA A 622 -23.24 31.74 20.10
C ALA A 622 -22.15 31.82 21.21
N ASN A 623 -22.52 31.83 22.50
CA ASN A 623 -21.61 31.88 23.64
C ASN A 623 -21.12 30.52 24.17
N ASP A 624 -21.69 29.38 23.74
CA ASP A 624 -21.26 28.07 24.24
C ASP A 624 -20.06 27.48 23.46
N ALA A 625 -19.61 28.15 22.40
CA ALA A 625 -18.50 27.70 21.54
C ALA A 625 -17.09 28.09 22.05
N SER A 626 -16.98 28.74 23.22
CA SER A 626 -15.70 29.21 23.78
C SER A 626 -15.17 28.39 24.96
N LEU A 627 -15.77 27.23 25.27
CA LEU A 627 -15.41 26.44 26.46
C LEU A 627 -15.16 24.94 26.23
N ASN A 628 -14.83 24.48 25.01
CA ASN A 628 -14.29 23.13 24.81
C ASN A 628 -13.17 23.11 23.78
#